data_AF-A0A7X3X032-F1
#
_entry.id   AF-A0A7X3X032-F1
#
_cell.length_a   1.000
_cell.length_b   1.000
_cell.length_c   1.000
_cell.angle_alpha   90.00
_cell.angle_beta   90.00
_cell.angle_gamma   90.00
#
_symmetry.space_group_name_H-M   'P 1'
#
loop_
_entity.id
_entity.type
_entity.pdbx_description
1 polymer ?
#
loop_
_entity_poly.entity_id
_entity_poly.type
_entity_poly.pdbx_seq_one_letter_code
_entity_poly.pdbx_strand_id
1 'polypeptide(L)'
;MGDAGDSGSAAAVTFDPPQIKVWEDTRAGANSPWAPLWVAPELPEDGRWTVKVTFDRPGTYLLRGRADDGGLLTDVEVTIVVRAAAS
;
A
#
# COMPACT_ATOMS: atom_id res chain seq x y z
N MET A 1 5.16 -0.49 -6.18
CA MET A 1 4.01 -0.99 -5.40
C MET A 1 3.12 -1.72 -6.38
N GLY A 2 3.25 -3.05 -6.49
CA GLY A 2 2.46 -3.86 -7.43
C GLY A 2 1.07 -4.15 -6.88
N ASP A 3 0.19 -4.60 -7.76
CA ASP A 3 -1.25 -4.75 -7.59
C ASP A 3 -1.65 -5.50 -6.31
N ALA A 4 -2.72 -5.04 -5.64
CA ALA A 4 -3.46 -5.86 -4.66
C ALA A 4 -4.29 -6.97 -5.34
N GLY A 5 -4.00 -7.29 -6.62
CA GLY A 5 -4.73 -8.24 -7.47
C GLY A 5 -3.89 -8.97 -8.54
N ASP A 6 -2.57 -8.78 -8.60
CA ASP A 6 -1.69 -9.51 -9.54
C ASP A 6 -0.67 -10.27 -8.71
N SER A 7 -0.90 -11.57 -8.59
CA SER A 7 -0.09 -12.56 -7.92
C SER A 7 1.24 -12.79 -8.65
N GLY A 8 2.04 -11.74 -8.82
CA GLY A 8 3.46 -11.87 -9.05
C GLY A 8 4.12 -12.35 -7.75
N SER A 9 5.00 -13.34 -7.84
CA SER A 9 5.66 -14.05 -6.73
C SER A 9 6.65 -13.21 -5.88
N ALA A 10 6.35 -11.93 -5.67
CA ALA A 10 6.94 -11.11 -4.62
C ALA A 10 6.74 -11.80 -3.27
N ALA A 11 7.60 -11.51 -2.28
CA ALA A 11 7.30 -11.91 -0.90
C ALA A 11 5.88 -11.52 -0.55
N ALA A 12 5.14 -12.36 0.19
CA ALA A 12 3.79 -12.02 0.60
C ALA A 12 3.91 -10.88 1.63
N VAL A 13 4.05 -9.67 1.11
CA VAL A 13 3.95 -8.43 1.84
C VAL A 13 2.48 -8.04 1.81
N THR A 14 1.84 -8.03 2.97
CA THR A 14 0.44 -7.67 3.10
C THR A 14 0.27 -6.38 3.87
N PHE A 15 -0.76 -5.62 3.53
CA PHE A 15 -1.11 -4.34 4.16
C PHE A 15 -2.51 -4.45 4.77
N ASP A 16 -2.65 -3.94 5.98
CA ASP A 16 -3.91 -3.87 6.70
C ASP A 16 -4.05 -2.48 7.36
N PRO A 17 -5.01 -1.63 6.91
CA PRO A 17 -6.00 -1.91 5.88
C PRO A 17 -5.37 -2.05 4.47
N PRO A 18 -6.08 -2.68 3.51
CA PRO A 18 -5.64 -2.74 2.12
C PRO A 18 -5.42 -1.34 1.54
N GLN A 19 -4.32 -1.16 0.81
CA GLN A 19 -3.98 0.13 0.21
C GLN A 19 -4.70 0.33 -1.12
N ILE A 20 -5.05 1.58 -1.42
CA ILE A 20 -5.66 1.98 -2.70
C ILE A 20 -4.64 1.86 -3.83
N LYS A 21 -5.12 1.63 -5.05
CA LYS A 21 -4.24 1.58 -6.23
C LYS A 21 -3.62 2.94 -6.52
N VAL A 22 -2.36 2.93 -6.94
CA VAL A 22 -1.59 4.14 -7.30
C VAL A 22 -1.66 4.47 -8.80
N TRP A 23 -2.51 3.78 -9.56
CA TRP A 23 -2.77 4.01 -10.98
C TRP A 23 -4.27 3.89 -11.26
N GLU A 24 -4.67 4.45 -12.40
CA GLU A 24 -6.05 4.44 -12.85
C GLU A 24 -6.54 3.01 -13.14
N ASP A 25 -7.50 2.57 -12.35
CA ASP A 25 -8.27 1.34 -12.57
C ASP A 25 -9.75 1.68 -12.43
N THR A 26 -10.45 1.73 -13.56
CA THR A 26 -11.86 2.14 -13.66
C THR A 26 -12.83 0.96 -13.58
N ARG A 27 -12.34 -0.26 -13.33
CA ARG A 27 -13.19 -1.45 -13.20
C ARG A 27 -14.05 -1.35 -11.93
N ALA A 28 -15.32 -1.70 -12.06
CA ALA A 28 -16.23 -1.73 -10.91
C ALA A 28 -15.71 -2.68 -9.82
N GLY A 29 -15.72 -2.22 -8.57
CA GLY A 29 -15.24 -2.98 -7.41
C GLY A 29 -13.72 -2.94 -7.20
N ALA A 30 -12.94 -2.25 -8.04
CA ALA A 30 -11.52 -2.03 -7.74
C ALA A 30 -11.35 -1.07 -6.55
N ASN A 31 -10.37 -1.34 -5.68
CA ASN A 31 -9.96 -0.40 -4.62
C ASN A 31 -9.15 0.78 -5.20
N SER A 32 -9.81 1.60 -6.00
CA SER A 32 -9.22 2.62 -6.85
C SER A 32 -10.09 3.88 -6.82
N PRO A 33 -9.51 5.08 -6.66
CA PRO A 33 -10.28 6.33 -6.65
C PRO A 33 -10.95 6.65 -7.99
N TRP A 34 -10.60 5.94 -9.07
CA TRP A 34 -11.22 6.05 -10.39
C TRP A 34 -12.34 5.01 -10.63
N ALA A 35 -12.54 4.07 -9.72
CA ALA A 35 -13.55 3.03 -9.87
C ALA A 35 -14.97 3.54 -9.53
N PRO A 36 -16.01 3.11 -10.26
CA PRO A 36 -17.39 3.44 -9.90
C PRO A 36 -17.72 3.02 -8.47
N LEU A 37 -18.38 3.92 -7.73
CA LEU A 37 -18.84 3.72 -6.35
C LEU A 37 -17.73 3.56 -5.29
N TRP A 38 -16.46 3.81 -5.64
CA TRP A 38 -15.41 3.87 -4.63
C TRP A 38 -15.62 5.09 -3.73
N VAL A 39 -15.37 4.91 -2.43
CA VAL A 39 -15.45 5.97 -1.42
C VAL A 39 -14.13 5.98 -0.66
N ALA A 40 -13.56 7.18 -0.49
CA ALA A 40 -12.35 7.34 0.29
C ALA A 40 -12.57 6.90 1.75
N PRO A 41 -11.55 6.30 2.40
CA PRO A 41 -11.59 6.07 3.84
C PRO A 41 -11.79 7.39 4.60
N GLU A 42 -12.46 7.32 5.74
CA GLU A 42 -12.58 8.46 6.64
C GLU A 42 -11.20 8.95 7.10
N LEU A 43 -11.08 10.26 7.29
CA LEU A 43 -9.85 10.85 7.79
C LEU A 43 -9.65 10.49 9.28
N PRO A 44 -8.44 10.09 9.70
CA PRO A 44 -8.12 9.92 11.11
C PRO A 44 -8.31 11.24 11.88
N GLU A 45 -8.93 11.20 13.06
CA GLU A 45 -9.17 12.40 13.90
C GLU A 45 -7.87 13.13 14.28
N ASP A 46 -6.79 12.38 14.50
CA ASP A 46 -5.47 12.89 14.86
C ASP A 46 -4.59 13.21 13.64
N GLY A 47 -5.13 13.07 12.43
CA GLY A 47 -4.41 13.25 11.17
C GLY A 47 -3.34 12.17 10.90
N ARG A 48 -3.30 11.08 11.68
CA ARG A 48 -2.28 10.05 11.55
C ARG A 48 -2.84 8.78 10.92
N TRP A 49 -2.42 8.52 9.69
CA TRP A 49 -2.67 7.25 9.03
C TRP A 49 -1.81 6.13 9.65
N THR A 50 -2.45 5.01 9.99
CA THR A 50 -1.79 3.82 10.52
C THR A 50 -2.07 2.63 9.63
N VAL A 51 -1.02 1.92 9.22
CA VAL A 51 -1.10 0.70 8.41
C VAL A 51 -0.18 -0.35 9.02
N LYS A 52 -0.69 -1.57 9.17
CA LYS A 52 0.12 -2.75 9.51
C LYS A 52 0.65 -3.37 8.23
N VAL A 53 1.96 -3.57 8.18
CA VAL A 53 2.64 -4.26 7.08
C VAL A 53 3.22 -5.57 7.60
N THR A 54 2.93 -6.68 6.95
CA THR A 54 3.49 -7.99 7.30
C THR A 54 4.44 -8.43 6.20
N PHE A 55 5.64 -8.90 6.56
CA PHE A 55 6.63 -9.48 5.64
C PHE A 55 6.81 -10.96 5.98
N ASP A 56 6.41 -11.85 5.08
CA ASP A 56 6.43 -13.31 5.31
C ASP A 56 7.80 -13.97 5.09
N ARG A 57 8.74 -13.26 4.47
CA ARG A 57 10.06 -13.75 4.11
C ARG A 57 11.17 -12.79 4.55
N PRO A 58 12.36 -13.29 4.93
CA PRO A 58 13.55 -12.45 5.04
C PRO A 58 13.89 -11.80 3.70
N GLY A 59 14.40 -10.57 3.74
CA GLY A 59 14.70 -9.80 2.54
C GLY A 59 15.00 -8.33 2.81
N THR A 60 15.36 -7.61 1.76
CA THR A 60 15.44 -6.15 1.77
C THR A 60 14.28 -5.60 0.95
N TYR A 61 13.47 -4.76 1.58
CA TYR A 61 12.25 -4.18 1.01
C TYR A 61 12.37 -2.68 0.97
N LEU A 62 11.74 -2.06 -0.03
CA LEU A 62 11.53 -0.62 -0.06
C LEU A 62 10.04 -0.36 0.19
N LEU A 63 9.72 0.19 1.36
CA LEU A 63 8.38 0.67 1.66
C LEU A 63 8.26 2.13 1.25
N ARG A 64 7.32 2.43 0.35
CA ARG A 64 7.03 3.79 -0.09
C ARG A 64 5.70 4.25 0.49
N GLY A 65 5.72 5.37 1.22
CA GLY A 65 4.53 6.15 1.52
C GLY A 65 4.34 7.23 0.46
N ARG A 66 3.11 7.40 -0.03
CA ARG A 66 2.74 8.45 -0.99
C ARG A 66 1.59 9.28 -0.43
N ALA A 67 1.71 10.60 -0.55
CA ALA A 67 0.60 11.52 -0.37
C ALA A 67 0.26 12.17 -1.72
N ASP A 68 -1.03 12.36 -2.00
CA ASP A 68 -1.56 12.89 -3.24
C ASP A 68 -2.80 13.76 -2.92
N ASP A 69 -2.86 14.98 -3.47
CA ASP A 69 -3.98 15.92 -3.31
C ASP A 69 -4.82 16.11 -4.59
N GLY A 70 -4.55 15.32 -5.62
CA GLY A 70 -5.17 15.36 -6.94
C GLY A 70 -4.42 16.21 -7.97
N GLY A 71 -3.40 16.98 -7.57
CA GLY A 71 -2.54 17.74 -8.48
C GLY A 71 -1.04 17.50 -8.26
N LEU A 72 -0.63 17.32 -7.01
CA LEU A 72 0.74 17.03 -6.62
C LEU A 72 0.81 15.70 -5.88
N LEU A 73 1.93 15.01 -6.06
CA LEU A 73 2.28 13.83 -5.29
C LEU A 73 3.64 14.01 -4.62
N THR A 74 3.81 13.39 -3.45
CA THR A 74 5.09 13.28 -2.77
C THR A 74 5.29 11.87 -2.26
N ASP A 75 6.54 11.40 -2.36
CA ASP A 75 6.96 10.07 -1.90
C ASP A 75 7.96 10.19 -0.75
N VAL A 76 7.83 9.28 0.20
CA VAL A 76 8.88 8.95 1.19
C VAL A 76 9.16 7.47 1.09
N GLU A 77 10.45 7.11 1.05
CA GLU A 77 10.89 5.72 0.96
C GLU A 77 11.68 5.31 2.20
N VAL A 78 11.40 4.11 2.69
CA VAL A 78 12.08 3.50 3.84
C VAL A 78 12.57 2.11 3.44
N THR A 79 13.86 1.87 3.60
CA THR A 79 14.44 0.53 3.41
C THR A 79 14.24 -0.30 4.66
N ILE A 80 13.59 -1.45 4.51
CA ILE A 80 13.33 -2.40 5.59
C ILE A 80 14.15 -3.66 5.33
N VAL A 81 14.96 -4.06 6.31
CA VAL A 81 15.72 -5.31 6.28
C VAL A 81 15.07 -6.31 7.23
N VAL A 82 14.41 -7.32 6.68
CA VAL A 82 13.81 -8.42 7.43
C VAL A 82 14.82 -9.56 7.47
N ARG A 83 15.19 -9.99 8.68
CA ARG A 83 16.13 -11.10 8.89
C ARG A 83 15.35 -12.35 9.30
N ALA A 84 15.89 -13.52 8.97
CA ALA A 84 15.41 -14.77 9.57
C ALA A 84 15.55 -14.68 11.09
N ALA A 85 14.62 -15.30 11.83
CA ALA A 85 14.77 -15.45 13.26
C ALA A 85 16.08 -16.20 13.56
N ALA A 86 16.83 -15.71 14.55
CA ALA A 86 17.96 -16.48 15.06
C ALA A 86 17.44 -17.79 15.65
N SER A 87 18.10 -18.90 15.33
CA SER A 87 17.84 -20.22 15.91
C SER A 87 18.49 -20.34 17.28
#